data_AF-A0AAV0XNU3-F1
#
_entry.id   AF-A0AAV0XNU3-F1
#
_cell.length_a   1.000
_cell.length_b   1.000
_cell.length_c   1.000
_cell.angle_alpha   90.00
_cell.angle_beta   90.00
_cell.angle_gamma   90.00
#
_symmetry.space_group_name_H-M   'P 1'
#
loop_
_entity.id
_entity.type
_entity.pdbx_description
1 polymer ?
#
loop_
_entity_poly.entity_id
_entity_poly.type
_entity_poly.pdbx_seq_one_letter_code
_entity_poly.pdbx_strand_id
1 'polypeptide(L)'
;MANPDQLSLEGAIKLVPSFSGGSESDLASFLAKCEFIFKSIPNTLKPIILEAIITQLKGNAFEAVRYKVITTWDELKNLFKTVFGSAHSVSYLQVQLSQMRQNPKESVKEFSIRIEKTAHELTHALTVDKDPAQVNIIAQTVQAHALSVFIAGVSQSIGII
;
A
#
# COMPACT_ATOMS: atom_id res chain seq x y z
N MET A 1 -12.07 -4.48 34.86
CA MET A 1 -11.08 -5.58 34.76
C MET A 1 -10.36 -5.38 33.45
N ALA A 2 -9.05 -5.06 33.48
CA ALA A 2 -8.26 -4.84 32.27
C ALA A 2 -7.93 -6.20 31.63
N ASN A 3 -8.12 -6.32 30.33
CA ASN A 3 -7.79 -7.53 29.58
C ASN A 3 -6.26 -7.59 29.42
N PRO A 4 -5.56 -8.66 29.84
CA PRO A 4 -4.09 -8.73 29.89
C PRO A 4 -3.42 -8.64 28.50
N ASP A 5 -4.18 -8.77 27.42
CA ASP A 5 -3.70 -8.72 26.02
C ASP A 5 -3.79 -7.32 25.37
N GLN A 6 -4.10 -6.26 26.14
CA GLN A 6 -4.22 -4.91 25.60
C GLN A 6 -2.92 -4.10 25.73
N LEU A 7 -2.57 -3.41 24.66
CA LEU A 7 -1.39 -2.55 24.61
C LEU A 7 -1.60 -1.32 25.50
N SER A 8 -0.59 -0.96 26.30
CA SER A 8 -0.60 0.28 27.07
C SER A 8 -0.56 1.51 26.17
N LEU A 9 -1.04 2.67 26.65
CA LEU A 9 -1.00 3.92 25.89
C LEU A 9 0.43 4.29 25.45
N GLU A 10 1.40 4.17 26.35
CA GLU A 10 2.81 4.43 26.03
C GLU A 10 3.37 3.44 25.00
N GLY A 11 2.98 2.16 25.08
CA GLY A 11 3.37 1.16 24.08
C GLY A 11 2.78 1.46 22.72
N ALA A 12 1.51 1.87 22.67
CA ALA A 12 0.80 2.26 21.45
C ALA A 12 1.44 3.47 20.78
N ILE A 13 1.73 4.54 21.54
CA ILE A 13 2.38 5.75 21.02
C ILE A 13 3.75 5.43 20.41
N LYS A 14 4.55 4.57 21.05
CA LYS A 14 5.87 4.16 20.53
C LYS A 14 5.80 3.36 19.23
N LEU A 15 4.68 2.67 18.96
CA LEU A 15 4.47 1.91 17.73
C LEU A 15 3.92 2.76 16.58
N VAL A 16 3.49 4.00 16.85
CA VAL A 16 2.93 4.89 15.81
C VAL A 16 3.98 5.11 14.72
N PRO A 17 3.72 4.69 13.47
CA PRO A 17 4.63 4.91 12.37
C PRO A 17 4.60 6.38 11.92
N SER A 18 5.72 6.87 11.39
CA SER A 18 5.74 8.14 10.66
C SER A 18 5.40 7.92 9.18
N PHE A 19 4.73 8.88 8.55
CA PHE A 19 4.36 8.81 7.13
C PHE A 19 4.45 10.19 6.47
N SER A 20 5.09 10.23 5.29
CA SER A 20 5.38 11.47 4.56
C SER A 20 4.57 11.64 3.25
N GLY A 21 3.65 10.72 2.95
CA GLY A 21 2.93 10.68 1.68
C GLY A 21 3.72 9.99 0.56
N GLY A 22 4.36 8.86 0.90
CA GLY A 22 5.20 8.05 0.01
C GLY A 22 4.42 7.24 -1.03
N SER A 23 5.00 6.14 -1.47
CA SER A 23 4.37 5.19 -2.43
C SER A 23 3.15 4.49 -1.84
N GLU A 24 2.36 3.82 -2.69
CA GLU A 24 1.24 2.98 -2.23
C GLU A 24 1.71 1.89 -1.25
N SER A 25 2.90 1.31 -1.47
CA SER A 25 3.47 0.33 -0.53
C SER A 25 3.82 0.95 0.82
N ASP A 26 4.29 2.20 0.84
CA ASP A 26 4.52 2.96 2.09
C ASP A 26 3.19 3.23 2.81
N LEU A 27 2.15 3.60 2.05
CA LEU A 27 0.81 3.78 2.58
C LEU A 27 0.27 2.46 3.16
N ALA A 28 0.37 1.35 2.44
CA ALA A 28 -0.11 0.05 2.90
C ALA A 28 0.59 -0.39 4.19
N SER A 29 1.92 -0.22 4.27
CA SER A 29 2.71 -0.51 5.47
C SER A 29 2.31 0.37 6.65
N PHE A 30 2.09 1.68 6.41
CA PHE A 30 1.60 2.61 7.42
C PHE A 30 0.22 2.21 7.95
N LEU A 31 -0.75 1.96 7.05
CA LEU A 31 -2.11 1.59 7.40
C LEU A 31 -2.16 0.28 8.19
N ALA A 32 -1.38 -0.73 7.80
CA ALA A 32 -1.33 -2.02 8.48
C ALA A 32 -0.84 -1.90 9.93
N LYS A 33 0.20 -1.08 10.18
CA LYS A 33 0.71 -0.82 11.54
C LYS A 33 -0.31 -0.07 12.38
N CYS A 34 -0.94 0.97 11.83
CA CYS A 34 -1.98 1.71 12.54
C CYS A 34 -3.20 0.82 12.87
N GLU A 35 -3.66 -0.01 11.92
CA GLU A 35 -4.73 -0.99 12.13
C GLU A 35 -4.42 -1.94 13.30
N PHE A 36 -3.18 -2.45 13.37
CA PHE A 36 -2.75 -3.29 14.48
C PHE A 36 -2.84 -2.56 15.83
N ILE A 37 -2.38 -1.30 15.89
CA ILE A 37 -2.49 -0.48 17.11
C ILE A 37 -3.96 -0.32 17.51
N PHE A 38 -4.83 0.10 16.59
CA PHE A 38 -6.26 0.33 16.85
C PHE A 38 -7.02 -0.93 17.27
N LYS A 39 -6.59 -2.12 16.84
CA LYS A 39 -7.12 -3.41 17.30
C LYS A 39 -6.63 -3.82 18.68
N SER A 40 -5.45 -3.34 19.08
CA SER A 40 -4.76 -3.74 20.32
C SER A 40 -5.06 -2.82 21.51
N ILE A 41 -5.82 -1.74 21.32
CA ILE A 41 -6.15 -0.75 22.36
C ILE A 41 -7.66 -0.65 22.63
N PRO A 42 -8.08 -0.28 23.85
CA PRO A 42 -9.48 0.01 24.16
C PRO A 42 -9.99 1.25 23.42
N ASN A 43 -11.30 1.29 23.15
CA ASN A 43 -11.97 2.39 22.43
C ASN A 43 -11.74 3.77 23.06
N THR A 44 -11.57 3.83 24.39
CA THR A 44 -11.31 5.07 25.14
C THR A 44 -9.97 5.72 24.79
N LEU A 45 -8.99 4.95 24.31
CA LEU A 45 -7.65 5.46 23.94
C LEU A 45 -7.54 5.80 22.44
N LYS A 46 -8.51 5.40 21.62
CA LYS A 46 -8.48 5.60 20.16
C LYS A 46 -8.36 7.07 19.74
N PRO A 47 -9.05 8.03 20.37
CA PRO A 47 -8.88 9.45 20.04
C PRO A 47 -7.45 9.95 20.28
N ILE A 48 -6.85 9.57 21.41
CA ILE A 48 -5.48 9.97 21.77
C ILE A 48 -4.47 9.38 20.77
N ILE A 49 -4.67 8.12 20.36
CA ILE A 49 -3.81 7.51 19.34
C ILE A 49 -4.00 8.15 17.95
N LEU A 50 -5.22 8.55 17.59
CA LEU A 50 -5.44 9.28 16.35
C LEU A 50 -4.69 10.62 16.34
N GLU A 51 -4.73 11.38 17.43
CA GLU A 51 -3.93 12.60 17.57
C GLU A 51 -2.43 12.30 17.47
N ALA A 52 -1.95 11.27 18.16
CA ALA A 52 -0.55 10.85 18.08
C ALA A 52 -0.13 10.53 16.63
N ILE A 53 -0.97 9.81 15.88
CA ILE A 53 -0.75 9.53 14.45
C ILE A 53 -0.66 10.83 13.65
N ILE A 54 -1.61 11.75 13.83
CA ILE A 54 -1.64 13.03 13.11
C ILE A 54 -0.36 13.83 13.38
N THR A 55 0.14 13.86 14.61
CA THR A 55 1.40 14.56 14.96
C THR A 55 2.65 13.93 14.35
N GLN A 56 2.60 12.66 13.95
CA GLN A 56 3.72 11.95 13.32
C GLN A 56 3.70 12.04 11.78
N LEU A 57 2.68 12.67 11.20
CA LEU A 57 2.60 12.93 9.77
C LEU A 57 3.61 14.01 9.36
N LYS A 58 4.19 13.84 8.17
CA LYS A 58 5.18 14.76 7.60
C LYS A 58 4.88 15.00 6.12
N GLY A 59 5.55 15.97 5.52
CA GLY A 59 5.53 16.20 4.07
C GLY A 59 4.11 16.27 3.48
N ASN A 60 3.90 15.56 2.37
CA ASN A 60 2.62 15.57 1.66
C ASN A 60 1.47 15.00 2.50
N ALA A 61 1.74 14.03 3.37
CA ALA A 61 0.72 13.47 4.26
C ALA A 61 0.22 14.50 5.28
N PHE A 62 1.11 15.34 5.82
CA PHE A 62 0.73 16.44 6.68
C PHE A 62 -0.08 17.50 5.91
N GLU A 63 0.38 17.88 4.71
CA GLU A 63 -0.35 18.85 3.87
C GLU A 63 -1.76 18.36 3.50
N ALA A 64 -1.93 17.04 3.28
CA ALA A 64 -3.24 16.45 2.98
C ALA A 64 -4.27 16.58 4.12
N VAL A 65 -3.81 16.64 5.38
CA VAL A 65 -4.67 16.76 6.57
C VAL A 65 -4.74 18.18 7.13
N ARG A 66 -3.81 19.06 6.76
CA ARG A 66 -3.58 20.39 7.37
C ARG A 66 -4.84 21.25 7.54
N TYR A 67 -5.76 21.18 6.59
CA TYR A 67 -6.99 21.98 6.56
C TYR A 67 -8.26 21.15 6.78
N LYS A 68 -8.11 19.91 7.26
CA LYS A 68 -9.22 18.96 7.46
C LYS A 68 -9.35 18.63 8.94
N VAL A 69 -10.58 18.60 9.43
CA VAL A 69 -10.89 18.09 10.77
C VAL A 69 -11.07 16.59 10.64
N ILE A 70 -10.09 15.83 11.12
CA ILE A 70 -10.10 14.37 11.13
C ILE A 70 -10.45 13.91 12.54
N THR A 71 -11.61 13.29 12.70
CA THR A 71 -12.15 12.88 14.01
C THR A 71 -12.09 11.38 14.22
N THR A 72 -12.00 10.61 13.13
CA THR A 72 -11.94 9.15 13.18
C THR A 72 -10.78 8.59 12.37
N TRP A 73 -10.35 7.37 12.74
CA TRP A 73 -9.34 6.63 11.98
C TRP A 73 -9.81 6.30 10.56
N ASP A 74 -11.09 5.97 10.37
CA ASP A 74 -11.63 5.64 9.05
C ASP A 74 -11.65 6.86 8.11
N GLU A 75 -11.91 8.07 8.63
CA GLU A 75 -11.76 9.32 7.86
C GLU A 75 -10.32 9.49 7.37
N LEU A 76 -9.33 9.32 8.25
CA LEU A 76 -7.91 9.45 7.90
C LEU A 76 -7.49 8.42 6.85
N LYS A 77 -7.90 7.16 7.06
CA LYS A 77 -7.62 6.04 6.17
C LYS A 77 -8.18 6.28 4.78
N ASN A 78 -9.44 6.70 4.68
CA ASN A 78 -10.10 6.96 3.39
C ASN A 78 -9.47 8.15 2.67
N LEU A 79 -9.13 9.21 3.41
CA LEU A 79 -8.40 10.35 2.87
C LEU A 79 -7.07 9.90 2.26
N PHE A 80 -6.26 9.14 2.99
CA PHE A 80 -4.96 8.70 2.50
C PHE A 80 -5.05 7.73 1.33
N LYS A 81 -6.03 6.82 1.33
CA LYS A 81 -6.31 5.99 0.14
C LYS A 81 -6.70 6.83 -1.07
N THR A 82 -7.43 7.92 -0.88
CA THR A 82 -7.82 8.82 -1.99
C THR A 82 -6.64 9.63 -2.51
N VAL A 83 -5.77 10.11 -1.62
CA VAL A 83 -4.67 11.03 -1.98
C VAL A 83 -3.40 10.27 -2.41
N PHE A 84 -3.12 9.13 -1.78
CA PHE A 84 -1.88 8.37 -1.94
C PHE A 84 -2.11 6.91 -2.39
N GLY A 85 -3.35 6.46 -2.54
CA GLY A 85 -3.64 5.16 -3.16
C GLY A 85 -3.40 5.21 -4.66
N SER A 86 -3.22 4.04 -5.29
CA SER A 86 -3.11 3.96 -6.75
C SER A 86 -4.37 4.53 -7.40
N ALA A 87 -4.20 5.64 -8.13
CA ALA A 87 -5.26 6.32 -8.87
C ALA A 87 -5.76 5.53 -10.10
N HIS A 88 -5.21 4.34 -10.33
CA HIS A 88 -5.41 3.58 -11.54
C HIS A 88 -6.54 2.55 -11.36
N SER A 89 -7.55 2.62 -12.23
CA SER A 89 -8.58 1.59 -12.28
C SER A 89 -7.97 0.21 -12.57
N VAL A 90 -8.62 -0.86 -12.08
CA VAL A 90 -8.23 -2.25 -12.36
C VAL A 90 -8.01 -2.47 -13.86
N SER A 91 -8.94 -1.97 -14.70
CA SER A 91 -8.85 -2.09 -16.15
C SER A 91 -7.61 -1.40 -16.72
N TYR A 92 -7.27 -0.21 -16.24
CA TYR A 92 -6.05 0.47 -16.64
C TYR A 92 -4.79 -0.33 -16.26
N LEU A 93 -4.72 -0.84 -15.03
CA LEU A 93 -3.59 -1.63 -14.55
C LEU A 93 -3.43 -2.95 -15.33
N GLN A 94 -4.53 -3.62 -15.66
CA GLN A 94 -4.53 -4.82 -16.50
C GLN A 94 -3.99 -4.54 -17.90
N VAL A 95 -4.45 -3.45 -18.54
CA VAL A 95 -3.98 -3.04 -19.87
C VAL A 95 -2.50 -2.65 -19.80
N GLN A 96 -2.11 -1.84 -18.83
CA GLN A 96 -0.73 -1.42 -18.63
C GLN A 96 0.18 -2.64 -18.49
N LEU A 97 -0.14 -3.57 -17.58
CA LEU A 97 0.66 -4.77 -17.34
C LEU A 97 0.82 -5.59 -18.62
N SER A 98 -0.27 -5.84 -19.34
CA SER A 98 -0.26 -6.64 -20.59
C SER A 98 0.62 -6.04 -21.70
N GLN A 99 0.73 -4.71 -21.73
CA GLN A 99 1.46 -3.98 -22.77
C GLN A 99 2.92 -3.70 -22.41
N MET A 100 3.37 -4.05 -21.20
CA MET A 100 4.74 -3.76 -20.78
C MET A 100 5.76 -4.50 -21.66
N ARG A 101 6.77 -3.74 -22.11
CA ARG A 101 7.96 -4.25 -22.81
C ARG A 101 9.19 -3.58 -22.21
N GLN A 102 10.32 -4.29 -22.24
CA GLN A 102 11.61 -3.75 -21.83
C GLN A 102 11.98 -2.60 -22.77
N ASN A 103 12.29 -1.44 -22.21
CA ASN A 103 12.73 -0.30 -23.02
C ASN A 103 14.17 -0.50 -23.53
N PRO A 104 14.58 0.12 -24.65
CA PRO A 104 15.91 -0.10 -25.26
C PRO A 104 17.12 0.22 -24.36
N LYS A 105 16.95 1.06 -23.33
CA LYS A 105 18.00 1.45 -22.38
C LYS A 105 17.76 0.93 -20.97
N GLU A 106 16.70 0.14 -20.76
CA GLU A 106 16.31 -0.38 -19.46
C GLU A 106 16.97 -1.75 -19.27
N SER A 107 17.63 -1.95 -18.13
CA SER A 107 18.16 -3.26 -17.77
C SER A 107 17.01 -4.24 -17.45
N VAL A 108 17.28 -5.54 -17.55
CA VAL A 108 16.30 -6.58 -17.21
C VAL A 108 15.80 -6.44 -15.77
N LYS A 109 16.68 -6.01 -14.85
CA LYS A 109 16.33 -5.76 -13.44
C LYS A 109 15.40 -4.56 -13.28
N GLU A 110 15.66 -3.45 -13.99
CA GLU A 110 14.77 -2.28 -13.94
C GLU A 110 13.40 -2.62 -14.54
N PHE A 111 13.39 -3.40 -15.61
CA PHE A 111 12.15 -3.90 -16.21
C PHE A 111 11.36 -4.80 -15.26
N SER A 112 12.03 -5.73 -14.55
CA SER A 112 11.37 -6.61 -13.57
C SER A 112 10.77 -5.79 -12.42
N ILE A 113 11.49 -4.79 -11.90
CA ILE A 113 11.00 -3.88 -10.86
C ILE A 113 9.74 -3.14 -11.33
N ARG A 114 9.71 -2.68 -12.59
CA ARG A 114 8.54 -1.98 -13.15
C ARG A 114 7.32 -2.89 -13.29
N ILE A 115 7.54 -4.15 -13.69
CA ILE A 115 6.49 -5.17 -13.77
C ILE A 115 5.96 -5.49 -12.37
N GLU A 116 6.85 -5.76 -11.41
CA GLU A 116 6.50 -6.05 -10.01
C GLU A 116 5.67 -4.93 -9.40
N LYS A 117 6.06 -3.67 -9.64
CA LYS A 117 5.28 -2.50 -9.19
C LYS A 117 3.86 -2.53 -9.75
N THR A 118 3.72 -2.66 -11.08
CA THR A 118 2.39 -2.66 -11.73
C THR A 118 1.54 -3.86 -11.27
N ALA A 119 2.15 -5.03 -11.10
CA ALA A 119 1.50 -6.24 -10.60
C ALA A 119 1.06 -6.10 -9.13
N HIS A 120 1.84 -5.42 -8.30
CA HIS A 120 1.48 -5.12 -6.92
C HIS A 120 0.28 -4.17 -6.84
N GLU A 121 0.29 -3.08 -7.59
CA GLU A 121 -0.84 -2.13 -7.69
C GLU A 121 -2.11 -2.86 -8.15
N LEU A 122 -2.01 -3.72 -9.19
CA LEU A 122 -3.14 -4.51 -9.70
C LEU A 122 -3.67 -5.51 -8.67
N THR A 123 -2.76 -6.19 -7.95
CA THR A 123 -3.14 -7.14 -6.90
C THR A 123 -3.87 -6.42 -5.78
N HIS A 124 -3.37 -5.27 -5.33
CA HIS A 124 -4.02 -4.48 -4.30
C HIS A 124 -5.42 -4.04 -4.74
N ALA A 125 -5.56 -3.48 -5.95
CA ALA A 125 -6.84 -3.03 -6.49
C ALA A 125 -7.89 -4.17 -6.63
N LEU A 126 -7.46 -5.39 -6.97
CA LEU A 126 -8.34 -6.56 -7.09
C LEU A 126 -8.73 -7.18 -5.74
N THR A 127 -7.94 -6.95 -4.69
CA THR A 127 -8.10 -7.58 -3.38
C THR A 127 -8.86 -6.73 -2.36
N VAL A 128 -9.22 -5.49 -2.72
CA VAL A 128 -10.11 -4.65 -1.91
C VAL A 128 -11.42 -5.40 -1.63
N ASP A 129 -11.78 -5.48 -0.35
CA ASP A 129 -12.99 -6.15 0.17
C ASP A 129 -13.10 -7.65 -0.17
N LYS A 130 -11.97 -8.35 -0.37
CA LYS A 130 -11.92 -9.80 -0.56
C LYS A 130 -11.54 -10.54 0.71
N ASP A 131 -12.01 -11.78 0.84
CA ASP A 131 -11.58 -12.66 1.93
C ASP A 131 -10.16 -13.20 1.68
N PRO A 132 -9.43 -13.66 2.73
CA PRO A 132 -8.04 -14.09 2.59
C PRO A 132 -7.81 -15.22 1.57
N ALA A 133 -8.77 -16.12 1.35
CA ALA A 133 -8.62 -17.18 0.36
C ALA A 133 -8.71 -16.62 -1.06
N GLN A 134 -9.65 -15.69 -1.31
CA GLN A 134 -9.74 -14.95 -2.58
C GLN A 134 -8.48 -14.10 -2.83
N VAL A 135 -7.96 -13.43 -1.79
CA VAL A 135 -6.74 -12.63 -1.89
C VAL A 135 -5.57 -13.46 -2.39
N ASN A 136 -5.37 -14.66 -1.82
CA ASN A 136 -4.29 -15.55 -2.23
C ASN A 136 -4.41 -16.01 -3.69
N ILE A 137 -5.61 -16.36 -4.13
CA ILE A 137 -5.87 -16.77 -5.53
C ILE A 137 -5.59 -15.62 -6.49
N ILE A 138 -6.03 -14.41 -6.15
CA ILE A 138 -5.81 -13.21 -6.96
C ILE A 138 -4.32 -12.90 -7.06
N ALA A 139 -3.59 -12.93 -5.93
CA ALA A 139 -2.16 -12.68 -5.91
C ALA A 139 -1.39 -13.68 -6.78
N GLN A 140 -1.70 -14.97 -6.70
CA GLN A 140 -1.09 -16.00 -7.55
C GLN A 140 -1.39 -15.78 -9.04
N THR A 141 -2.63 -15.41 -9.36
CA THR A 141 -3.05 -15.15 -10.74
C THR A 141 -2.32 -13.94 -11.34
N VAL A 142 -2.23 -12.84 -10.58
CA VAL A 142 -1.53 -11.63 -11.02
C VAL A 142 -0.02 -11.88 -11.15
N GLN A 143 0.58 -12.65 -10.24
CA GLN A 143 1.99 -13.06 -10.35
C GLN A 143 2.26 -13.89 -11.61
N ALA A 144 1.41 -14.88 -11.92
CA ALA A 144 1.54 -15.68 -13.13
C ALA A 144 1.42 -14.81 -14.39
N HIS A 145 0.50 -13.86 -14.40
CA HIS A 145 0.36 -12.89 -15.50
C HIS A 145 1.60 -12.00 -15.64
N ALA A 146 2.11 -11.46 -14.52
CA ALA A 146 3.31 -10.64 -14.50
C ALA A 146 4.55 -11.39 -15.03
N LEU A 147 4.71 -12.66 -14.66
CA LEU A 147 5.78 -13.52 -15.17
C LEU A 147 5.64 -13.74 -16.69
N SER A 148 4.43 -14.02 -17.17
CA SER A 148 4.17 -14.18 -18.61
C SER A 148 4.52 -12.92 -19.40
N VAL A 149 4.11 -11.75 -18.90
CA VAL A 149 4.45 -10.44 -19.48
C VAL A 149 5.96 -10.21 -19.45
N PHE A 150 6.64 -10.52 -18.35
CA PHE A 150 8.08 -10.39 -18.26
C PHE A 150 8.78 -11.21 -19.34
N ILE A 151 8.47 -12.51 -19.43
CA ILE A 151 9.07 -13.41 -20.43
C ILE A 151 8.81 -12.91 -21.85
N ALA A 152 7.57 -12.50 -22.15
CA ALA A 152 7.20 -12.00 -23.47
C ALA A 152 7.76 -10.60 -23.80
N GLY A 153 8.13 -9.83 -22.77
CA GLY A 153 8.51 -8.43 -22.88
C GLY A 153 9.99 -8.13 -22.75
N VAL A 154 10.81 -9.09 -22.30
CA VAL A 154 12.28 -8.98 -22.36
C VAL A 154 12.70 -8.91 -23.83
N SER A 155 13.49 -7.90 -24.18
CA SER A 155 14.03 -7.76 -25.53
C SER A 155 15.09 -8.85 -25.76
N GLN A 156 14.83 -9.77 -26.70
CA GLN A 156 15.73 -10.88 -27.05
C GLN A 156 17.05 -10.46 -27.71
N SER A 157 17.38 -9.18 -27.73
CA SER A 157 18.63 -8.66 -28.28
C SER A 157 19.70 -8.53 -27.20
N ILE A 158 20.13 -9.67 -26.64
CA ILE A 158 21.57 -9.92 -26.62
C ILE A 158 21.85 -10.41 -28.03
N GLY A 159 22.07 -9.43 -28.93
CA GLY A 159 22.57 -9.73 -30.25
C GLY A 159 23.79 -10.61 -30.08
N ILE A 160 23.76 -11.74 -30.77
CA ILE A 160 24.91 -12.53 -31.17
C ILE A 160 26.06 -11.54 -31.47
N ILE A 161 27.08 -11.52 -30.61
CA ILE A 161 28.41 -11.00 -30.94
C ILE A 161 29.39 -12.12 -30.61
#